data_AF-A0AAD8JW26-F1
#
_entry.id   AF-A0AAD8JW26-F1
#
_cell.length_a   1.000
_cell.length_b   1.000
_cell.length_c   1.000
_cell.angle_alpha   90.00
_cell.angle_beta   90.00
_cell.angle_gamma   90.00
#
_symmetry.space_group_name_H-M   'P 1'
#
loop_
_entity.id
_entity.type
_entity.pdbx_description
1 polymer ?
#
loop_
_entity_poly.entity_id
_entity_poly.type
_entity_poly.pdbx_seq_one_letter_code
_entity_poly.pdbx_strand_id
1 'polypeptide(L)'
;MQKIIGPPREQNLADWALPLLKEKKLLDLADPRLGDYPVKGFQKSAMLAYHCLNRNPKARPLMRDIVDSLEPLQVAHEVLSERKTLTLIAD
;
A
#
# COMPACT_ATOMS: atom_id res chain seq x y z
N MET A 1 14.86 -22.39 10.40
CA MET A 1 14.57 -22.45 8.95
C MET A 1 13.17 -21.87 8.74
N GLN A 2 13.10 -20.79 7.97
CA GLN A 2 11.89 -19.97 7.79
C GLN A 2 10.79 -20.79 7.11
N LYS A 3 9.60 -20.80 7.72
CA LYS A 3 8.41 -21.44 7.17
C LYS A 3 7.79 -20.49 6.13
N ILE A 4 8.37 -20.43 4.93
CA ILE A 4 7.87 -19.63 3.79
C ILE A 4 6.88 -20.43 2.93
N ILE A 5 6.05 -21.27 3.55
CA ILE A 5 4.91 -21.86 2.84
C ILE A 5 3.75 -21.95 3.84
N GLY A 6 2.94 -20.91 3.85
CA GLY A 6 1.66 -20.89 4.53
C GLY A 6 0.63 -21.84 3.88
N PRO A 7 -0.50 -22.12 4.54
CA PRO A 7 -1.58 -22.95 3.99
C PRO A 7 -2.02 -22.48 2.58
N PRO A 8 -2.66 -23.33 1.75
CA PRO A 8 -2.90 -23.07 0.32
C PRO A 8 -3.55 -21.72 -0.04
N ARG A 9 -4.31 -21.12 0.88
CA ARG A 9 -4.91 -19.78 0.72
C ARG A 9 -3.91 -18.63 0.80
N GLU A 10 -2.70 -18.88 1.29
CA GLU A 10 -1.57 -17.95 1.36
C GLU A 10 -0.58 -18.13 0.19
N GLN A 11 -0.88 -19.01 -0.78
CA GLN A 11 -0.04 -19.14 -1.99
C GLN A 11 -0.25 -17.99 -2.98
N ASN A 12 -1.39 -17.30 -2.92
CA ASN A 12 -1.69 -16.14 -3.74
C ASN A 12 -2.00 -14.93 -2.85
N LEU A 13 -1.04 -14.00 -2.78
CA LEU A 13 -1.15 -12.77 -1.99
C LEU A 13 -2.37 -11.93 -2.39
N ALA A 14 -2.70 -11.88 -3.68
CA ALA A 14 -3.84 -11.13 -4.16
C ALA A 14 -5.16 -11.75 -3.69
N ASP A 15 -5.30 -13.07 -3.71
CA ASP A 15 -6.51 -13.76 -3.24
C ASP A 15 -6.72 -13.59 -1.72
N TRP A 16 -5.63 -13.58 -0.94
CA TRP A 16 -5.67 -13.27 0.49
C TRP A 16 -6.03 -11.79 0.76
N ALA A 17 -5.46 -10.85 0.00
CA ALA A 17 -5.62 -9.42 0.23
C ALA A 17 -6.97 -8.86 -0.26
N LEU A 18 -7.53 -9.39 -1.35
CA LEU A 18 -8.74 -8.85 -2.00
C LEU A 18 -9.96 -8.69 -1.07
N PRO A 19 -10.30 -9.64 -0.17
CA PRO A 19 -11.41 -9.45 0.77
C PRO A 19 -11.15 -8.29 1.75
N LEU A 20 -9.92 -8.14 2.25
CA LEU A 20 -9.55 -7.06 3.17
C LEU A 20 -9.61 -5.68 2.49
N LEU A 21 -9.15 -5.61 1.22
CA LEU A 21 -9.27 -4.44 0.37
C LEU A 21 -10.74 -4.04 0.15
N LYS A 22 -11.62 -5.03 -0.10
CA LYS A 22 -13.06 -4.82 -0.30
C LYS A 22 -13.76 -4.32 0.97
N GLU A 23 -13.38 -4.85 2.13
CA GLU A 23 -13.93 -4.45 3.44
C GLU A 23 -13.32 -3.14 3.97
N LYS A 24 -12.40 -2.52 3.23
CA LYS A 24 -11.63 -1.33 3.65
C LYS A 24 -10.87 -1.54 4.97
N LYS A 25 -10.55 -2.78 5.31
CA LYS A 25 -9.69 -3.17 6.43
C LYS A 25 -8.22 -3.05 6.03
N LEU A 26 -7.85 -1.87 5.56
CA LEU A 26 -6.57 -1.66 4.88
C LEU A 26 -5.41 -1.80 5.86
N LEU A 27 -5.57 -1.34 7.11
CA LEU A 27 -4.50 -1.37 8.12
C LEU A 27 -4.06 -2.78 8.50
N ASP A 28 -4.96 -3.77 8.40
CA ASP A 28 -4.64 -5.18 8.63
C ASP A 28 -3.71 -5.75 7.55
N LEU A 29 -3.60 -5.06 6.41
CA LEU A 29 -2.73 -5.41 5.29
C LEU A 29 -1.32 -4.82 5.43
N ALA A 30 -1.11 -3.87 6.34
CA ALA A 30 0.18 -3.20 6.49
C ALA A 30 1.21 -4.16 7.07
N ASP A 31 2.41 -4.20 6.49
CA ASP A 31 3.51 -4.97 7.06
C ASP A 31 3.88 -4.38 8.44
N PRO A 32 3.84 -5.16 9.53
CA PRO A 32 4.23 -4.71 10.87
C PRO A 32 5.66 -4.14 10.93
N ARG A 33 6.51 -4.49 9.97
CA ARG A 33 7.91 -4.06 9.87
C ARG A 33 8.07 -2.70 9.21
N LEU A 34 7.03 -2.09 8.64
CA LEU A 34 7.11 -0.75 8.05
C LEU A 34 7.36 0.35 9.10
N GLY A 35 7.08 0.08 10.38
CA GLY A 35 7.16 1.08 11.44
C GLY A 35 6.17 2.22 11.20
N ASP A 36 6.66 3.46 11.26
CA ASP A 36 5.87 4.66 10.98
C ASP A 36 5.70 4.88 9.48
N TYR A 37 4.46 4.92 9.00
CA TYR A 37 4.14 5.20 7.60
C TYR A 37 2.95 6.16 7.47
N PRO A 38 2.88 6.93 6.37
CA PRO A 38 1.75 7.81 6.14
C PRO A 38 0.47 7.00 5.85
N VAL A 39 -0.39 6.86 6.86
CA VAL A 39 -1.65 6.10 6.78
C VAL A 39 -2.49 6.46 5.56
N LYS A 40 -2.62 7.76 5.26
CA LYS A 40 -3.38 8.24 4.10
C LYS A 40 -2.75 7.81 2.77
N GLY A 41 -1.42 7.80 2.69
CA GLY A 41 -0.69 7.34 1.51
C GLY A 41 -0.88 5.84 1.31
N PHE A 42 -0.72 5.08 2.39
CA PHE A 42 -0.94 3.64 2.39
C PHE A 42 -2.38 3.26 1.97
N GLN A 43 -3.40 3.94 2.51
CA GLN A 43 -4.80 3.70 2.12
C GLN A 43 -5.05 3.97 0.63
N LYS A 44 -4.48 5.06 0.08
CA LYS A 44 -4.57 5.36 -1.35
C LYS A 44 -3.90 4.29 -2.20
N SER A 45 -2.69 3.86 -1.84
CA SER A 45 -1.97 2.80 -2.56
C SER A 45 -2.72 1.47 -2.51
N ALA A 46 -3.30 1.11 -1.36
CA ALA A 46 -4.07 -0.12 -1.21
C ALA A 46 -5.35 -0.10 -2.07
N MET A 47 -6.06 1.03 -2.12
CA MET A 47 -7.21 1.19 -3.00
C MET A 47 -6.83 1.14 -4.49
N LEU A 48 -5.69 1.72 -4.88
CA LEU A 48 -5.19 1.61 -6.24
C LEU A 48 -4.89 0.16 -6.61
N ALA A 49 -4.24 -0.59 -5.71
CA ALA A 49 -4.00 -2.03 -5.89
C ALA A 49 -5.31 -2.82 -6.06
N TYR A 50 -6.36 -2.49 -5.29
CA TYR A 50 -7.69 -3.09 -5.47
C TYR A 50 -8.24 -2.90 -6.89
N HIS A 51 -8.11 -1.69 -7.45
CA HIS A 51 -8.53 -1.41 -8.83
C HIS A 51 -7.68 -2.16 -9.87
N CYS A 52 -6.36 -2.26 -9.65
CA CYS A 52 -5.46 -3.04 -10.52
C CYS A 52 -5.78 -4.54 -10.53
N LEU A 53 -6.23 -5.08 -9.39
CA LEU A 53 -6.57 -6.49 -9.22
C LEU A 53 -7.99 -6.85 -9.72
N ASN A 54 -8.69 -5.93 -10.38
CA ASN A 54 -10.03 -6.19 -10.86
C ASN A 54 -10.06 -7.39 -11.84
N ARG A 55 -11.01 -8.32 -11.62
CA ARG A 55 -11.21 -9.48 -12.49
C ARG A 55 -11.61 -9.07 -13.91
N ASN A 56 -12.30 -7.94 -14.07
CA ASN A 56 -12.61 -7.36 -15.37
C ASN A 56 -11.41 -6.51 -15.86
N PRO A 57 -10.72 -6.91 -16.94
CA PRO A 57 -9.57 -6.15 -17.45
C PRO A 57 -9.92 -4.72 -17.87
N LYS A 58 -11.16 -4.47 -18.33
CA LYS A 58 -11.61 -3.13 -18.76
C LYS A 58 -11.85 -2.18 -17.58
N ALA A 59 -11.97 -2.71 -16.37
CA ALA A 59 -12.14 -1.92 -15.15
C ALA A 59 -10.81 -1.66 -14.42
N ARG A 60 -9.69 -2.17 -14.95
CA ARG A 60 -8.35 -1.86 -14.44
C ARG A 60 -7.93 -0.48 -14.95
N PRO A 61 -7.27 0.34 -14.12
CA PRO A 61 -6.76 1.64 -14.54
C PRO A 61 -5.63 1.48 -15.59
N LEU A 62 -5.42 2.51 -16.41
CA LEU A 62 -4.27 2.53 -17.31
C LEU A 62 -2.98 2.78 -16.51
N MET A 63 -1.84 2.31 -17.03
CA MET A 63 -0.54 2.56 -16.38
C MET A 63 -0.24 4.05 -16.18
N ARG A 64 -0.69 4.91 -17.08
CA ARG A 64 -0.61 6.38 -16.90
C ARG A 64 -1.33 6.83 -15.63
N ASP A 65 -2.56 6.38 -15.41
CA ASP A 65 -3.39 6.79 -14.27
C ASP A 65 -2.84 6.21 -12.96
N ILE A 66 -2.24 5.02 -13.03
CA ILE A 66 -1.53 4.39 -11.91
C ILE A 66 -0.34 5.25 -11.48
N VAL A 67 0.49 5.69 -12.44
CA VAL A 67 1.66 6.56 -12.15
C VAL A 67 1.21 7.91 -11.60
N ASP A 68 0.25 8.56 -12.24
CA ASP A 68 -0.31 9.85 -11.81
C ASP A 68 -0.88 9.77 -10.37
N SER A 69 -1.43 8.61 -9.99
CA SER A 69 -1.95 8.37 -8.64
C SER A 69 -0.86 8.14 -7.59
N LEU A 70 0.27 7.54 -7.99
CA LEU A 70 1.37 7.17 -7.08
C LEU A 70 2.40 8.28 -6.89
N GLU A 71 2.66 9.09 -7.91
CA GLU A 71 3.63 10.19 -7.87
C GLU A 71 3.45 11.14 -6.67
N PRO A 72 2.26 11.70 -6.38
CA PRO A 72 2.09 12.60 -5.24
C PRO A 72 2.27 11.91 -3.87
N LEU A 73 2.20 10.57 -3.81
CA LEU A 73 2.43 9.82 -2.57
C LEU A 73 3.92 9.71 -2.23
N GLN A 74 4.79 9.77 -3.24
CA GLN A 74 6.25 9.70 -3.08
C GLN A 74 6.79 11.04 -2.54
N VAL A 75 6.32 12.16 -3.09
CA VAL A 75 6.72 13.51 -2.64
C VAL A 75 6.31 13.77 -1.18
N ALA A 76 5.16 13.25 -0.77
CA ALA A 76 4.71 13.35 0.62
C ALA A 76 5.66 12.63 1.61
N HIS A 77 6.35 11.56 1.18
CA HIS A 77 7.35 10.88 2.00
C HIS A 77 8.61 11.73 2.17
N GLU A 78 9.10 12.36 1.10
CA GLU A 78 10.27 13.24 1.16
C GLU A 78 10.02 14.44 2.08
N VAL A 79 8.86 15.10 1.94
CA VAL A 79 8.48 16.23 2.80
C VAL A 79 8.27 15.81 4.27
N LEU A 80 7.71 14.61 4.53
CA LEU A 80 7.61 14.08 5.90
C LEU A 80 8.98 13.70 6.48
N SER A 81 9.89 13.16 5.67
CA SER A 81 11.27 12.87 6.06
C SER A 81 11.99 14.16 6.41
N GLU A 82 11.93 15.17 5.55
CA GLU A 82 12.54 16.49 5.76
C GLU A 82 11.96 17.19 6.99
N ARG A 83 10.63 17.15 7.20
CA ARG A 83 10.00 17.70 8.41
C ARG A 83 10.44 16.96 9.67
N LYS A 84 10.53 15.63 9.66
CA LYS A 84 11.07 14.86 10.79
C LYS A 84 12.52 15.26 11.08
N THR A 85 13.35 15.45 10.04
CA THR A 85 14.73 15.94 10.19
C THR A 85 14.76 17.34 10.81
N LEU A 86 13.90 18.27 10.36
CA LEU A 86 13.84 19.63 10.92
C LEU A 86 13.40 19.66 12.39
N THR A 87 12.46 18.80 12.80
CA THR A 87 12.06 18.70 14.21
C THR A 87 13.18 18.12 15.09
N LEU A 88 14.00 17.20 14.57
CA LEU A 88 15.13 16.61 15.30
C LEU A 88 16.31 17.56 15.50
N ILE A 89 16.44 18.62 14.70
CA ILE A 89 17.53 19.61 14.83
C ILE A 89 17.12 20.76 15.78
N ALA A 90 15.84 20.82 16.18
CA ALA A 90 15.28 21.90 17.00
C ALA A 90 15.15 21.55 18.50
N ASP A 91 15.60 20.36 18.94
CA ASP A 91 15.65 19.91 20.34
C ASP A 91 17.11 19.75 20.85
#